data_AF-A0A958IWY2-F1
#
_entry.id   AF-A0A958IWY2-F1
#
_cell.length_a   1.000
_cell.length_b   1.000
_cell.length_c   1.000
_cell.angle_alpha   90.00
_cell.angle_beta   90.00
_cell.angle_gamma   90.00
#
_symmetry.space_group_name_H-M   'P 1'
#
loop_
_entity.id
_entity.type
_entity.pdbx_description
1 polymer ?
#
loop_
_entity_poly.entity_id
_entity_poly.type
_entity_poly.pdbx_seq_one_letter_code
_entity_poly.pdbx_strand_id
1 'polypeptide(L)'
;FMYDARKVKFGGLSGEIVIPPQRVRGKTYQPAQQLARTPMVCGFEAGWLKFMLSTVHIYYGTAKADDPVRIKEIELLSEFLADRVKDNTAWAKNLVLMGDFNIFSTSDATFKAITKAGFFIPEQLQTLPSNVSRNKHYDQMAFISTVYDKKLMKDRLSNCRAGVINFFEAVYRDEDETVYAAEIGEDYHKNSRGNARSDRQKTNYYRQWRTFQISDHLPMWLELSIDFGEAYLEKVAAAGAK
;
A
#
# COMPACT_ATOMS: atom_id res chain seq x y z
N PHE A 1 10.40 7.36 0.21
CA PHE A 1 10.72 5.95 -0.13
C PHE A 1 12.17 5.67 0.19
N MET A 2 12.48 4.47 0.70
CA MET A 2 13.85 3.97 0.89
C MET A 2 14.08 2.78 -0.04
N TYR A 3 15.21 2.72 -0.73
CA TYR A 3 15.49 1.66 -1.71
C TYR A 3 17.00 1.36 -1.81
N ASP A 4 17.33 0.15 -2.27
CA ASP A 4 18.70 -0.27 -2.54
C ASP A 4 19.13 0.15 -3.95
N ALA A 5 20.01 1.17 -4.02
CA ALA A 5 20.48 1.74 -5.27
C ALA A 5 21.28 0.77 -6.17
N ARG A 6 21.70 -0.40 -5.63
CA ARG A 6 22.35 -1.45 -6.43
C ARG A 6 21.35 -2.21 -7.31
N LYS A 7 20.06 -2.17 -6.97
CA LYS A 7 18.97 -2.90 -7.67
C LYS A 7 17.94 -1.98 -8.30
N VAL A 8 17.70 -0.83 -7.70
CA VAL A 8 16.64 0.11 -8.09
C VAL A 8 17.25 1.48 -8.37
N LYS A 9 16.90 2.05 -9.51
CA LYS A 9 17.28 3.41 -9.90
C LYS A 9 16.09 4.34 -9.70
N PHE A 10 16.33 5.49 -9.09
CA PHE A 10 15.34 6.56 -9.05
C PHE A 10 15.20 7.23 -10.41
N GLY A 11 13.95 7.35 -10.87
CA GLY A 11 13.61 7.81 -12.21
C GLY A 11 13.40 9.32 -12.37
N GLY A 12 13.61 10.10 -11.31
CA GLY A 12 13.45 11.55 -11.30
C GLY A 12 12.03 12.05 -11.01
N LEU A 13 11.00 11.19 -11.12
CA LEU A 13 9.64 11.54 -10.71
C LEU A 13 9.50 11.44 -9.19
N SER A 14 9.17 12.55 -8.54
CA SER A 14 8.71 12.60 -7.15
C SER A 14 7.70 13.72 -7.00
N GLY A 15 6.57 13.45 -6.34
CA GLY A 15 5.57 14.48 -6.12
C GLY A 15 4.36 13.97 -5.36
N GLU A 16 3.36 14.83 -5.27
CA GLU A 16 2.09 14.58 -4.60
C GLU A 16 0.95 14.51 -5.61
N ILE A 17 -0.06 13.69 -5.31
CA ILE A 17 -1.26 13.56 -6.12
C ILE A 17 -2.33 14.52 -5.61
N VAL A 18 -2.67 15.49 -6.45
CA VAL A 18 -3.77 16.43 -6.23
C VAL A 18 -4.85 16.19 -7.27
N ILE A 19 -6.11 16.11 -6.83
CA ILE A 19 -7.23 15.90 -7.74
C ILE A 19 -7.50 17.20 -8.51
N PRO A 20 -7.51 17.17 -9.86
CA PRO A 20 -7.69 18.38 -10.66
C PRO A 20 -9.11 18.95 -10.47
N PRO A 21 -9.27 20.28 -10.63
CA PRO A 21 -10.58 20.92 -10.49
C PRO A 21 -11.58 20.39 -11.52
N GLN A 22 -12.84 20.29 -11.12
CA GLN A 22 -13.91 19.73 -11.93
C GLN A 22 -14.53 20.81 -12.81
N ARG A 23 -14.76 20.48 -14.08
CA ARG A 23 -15.41 21.38 -15.03
C ARG A 23 -16.92 21.37 -14.80
N VAL A 24 -17.51 22.53 -14.48
CA VAL A 24 -18.93 22.63 -14.15
C VAL A 24 -19.77 23.09 -15.35
N ARG A 25 -19.32 24.10 -16.09
CA ARG A 25 -20.00 24.63 -17.27
C ARG A 25 -19.04 25.46 -18.13
N GLY A 26 -19.04 25.28 -19.45
CA GLY A 26 -18.22 26.12 -20.34
C GLY A 26 -16.74 26.05 -19.97
N LYS A 27 -16.07 27.18 -19.70
CA LYS A 27 -14.68 27.22 -19.21
C LYS A 27 -14.57 27.39 -17.68
N THR A 28 -15.67 27.21 -16.94
CA THR A 28 -15.72 27.37 -15.49
C THR A 28 -15.37 26.07 -14.78
N TYR A 29 -14.42 26.16 -13.85
CA TYR A 29 -13.94 25.06 -13.02
C TYR A 29 -14.21 25.36 -11.54
N GLN A 30 -14.47 24.30 -10.76
CA GLN A 30 -14.54 24.37 -9.30
C GLN A 30 -13.46 23.47 -8.69
N PRO A 31 -12.89 23.85 -7.53
CA PRO A 31 -11.95 22.99 -6.82
C PRO A 31 -12.58 21.61 -6.55
N ALA A 32 -11.83 20.55 -6.85
CA ALA A 32 -12.25 19.20 -6.46
C ALA A 32 -12.07 19.00 -4.96
N GLN A 33 -12.95 18.20 -4.36
CA GLN A 33 -12.71 17.66 -3.03
C GLN A 33 -11.40 16.87 -3.06
N GLN A 34 -10.45 17.26 -2.19
CA GLN A 34 -9.18 16.57 -2.08
C GLN A 34 -9.30 15.32 -1.20
N LEU A 35 -8.33 14.43 -1.37
CA LEU A 35 -8.18 13.21 -0.59
C LEU A 35 -7.86 13.57 0.87
N ALA A 36 -8.33 12.78 1.82
CA ALA A 36 -8.11 12.99 3.25
C ALA A 36 -6.62 13.07 3.60
N ARG A 37 -5.79 12.32 2.88
CA ARG A 37 -4.33 12.39 2.93
C ARG A 37 -3.78 12.34 1.51
N THR A 38 -2.92 13.30 1.19
CA THR A 38 -2.33 13.43 -0.14
C THR A 38 -1.38 12.27 -0.43
N PRO A 39 -1.63 11.44 -1.47
CA PRO A 39 -0.71 10.38 -1.89
C PRO A 39 0.62 10.95 -2.39
N MET A 40 1.73 10.35 -1.96
CA MET A 40 3.04 10.60 -2.56
C MET A 40 3.29 9.60 -3.68
N VAL A 41 3.79 10.07 -4.83
CA VAL A 41 4.16 9.24 -5.97
C VAL A 41 5.64 9.41 -6.33
N CYS A 42 6.33 8.30 -6.55
CA CYS A 42 7.71 8.29 -7.06
C CYS A 42 7.88 7.30 -8.21
N GLY A 43 8.73 7.65 -9.18
CA GLY A 43 9.08 6.79 -10.32
C GLY A 43 10.42 6.07 -10.12
N PHE A 44 10.45 4.77 -10.43
CA PHE A 44 11.60 3.90 -10.28
C PHE A 44 11.80 3.01 -11.51
N GLU A 45 13.04 2.54 -11.66
CA GLU A 45 13.44 1.54 -12.64
C GLU A 45 14.19 0.40 -11.94
N ALA A 46 13.83 -0.84 -12.25
CA ALA A 46 14.51 -2.05 -11.78
C ALA A 46 14.59 -3.05 -12.93
N GLY A 47 15.79 -3.32 -13.45
CA GLY A 47 15.96 -4.14 -14.66
C GLY A 47 15.16 -3.55 -15.83
N TRP A 48 14.27 -4.35 -16.41
CA TRP A 48 13.38 -3.93 -17.50
C TRP A 48 12.11 -3.23 -17.00
N LEU A 49 11.85 -3.22 -15.69
CA LEU A 49 10.64 -2.66 -15.10
C LEU A 49 10.79 -1.18 -14.79
N LYS A 50 10.09 -0.36 -15.55
CA LYS A 50 9.83 1.05 -15.25
C LYS A 50 8.45 1.20 -14.64
N PHE A 51 8.37 1.73 -13.42
CA PHE A 51 7.13 1.74 -12.63
C PHE A 51 7.04 2.93 -11.68
N MET A 52 5.82 3.31 -11.32
CA MET A 52 5.53 4.29 -10.27
C MET A 52 5.04 3.57 -9.01
N LEU A 53 5.43 4.09 -7.85
CA LEU A 53 4.86 3.73 -6.55
C LEU A 53 4.06 4.92 -6.03
N SER A 54 2.82 4.69 -5.62
CA SER A 54 1.98 5.69 -4.96
C SER A 54 1.57 5.20 -3.58
N THR A 55 1.81 5.99 -2.55
CA THR A 55 1.39 5.68 -1.18
C THR A 55 -0.07 6.08 -0.95
N VAL A 56 -0.84 5.32 -0.19
CA VAL A 56 -2.17 5.73 0.25
C VAL A 56 -2.37 5.56 1.74
N HIS A 57 -3.23 6.40 2.28
CA HIS A 57 -3.87 6.19 3.55
C HIS A 57 -5.30 6.70 3.39
N ILE A 58 -6.18 5.80 2.97
CA ILE A 58 -7.56 6.12 2.61
C ILE A 58 -8.35 6.49 3.87
N TYR A 59 -9.28 7.42 3.74
CA TYR A 59 -10.15 7.91 4.79
C TYR A 59 -10.77 6.77 5.62
N TYR A 60 -10.47 6.76 6.92
CA TYR A 60 -11.08 5.80 7.82
C TYR A 60 -12.56 6.14 8.06
N GLY A 61 -12.88 7.30 8.63
CA GLY A 61 -14.26 7.59 9.03
C GLY A 61 -14.69 6.76 10.23
N THR A 62 -15.75 5.97 10.09
CA THR A 62 -16.22 5.11 11.19
C THR A 62 -15.63 3.70 11.11
N ALA A 63 -15.59 3.01 12.26
CA ALA A 63 -15.13 1.61 12.37
C ALA A 63 -16.15 0.60 11.80
N LYS A 64 -16.62 0.85 10.58
CA LYS A 64 -17.55 0.03 9.81
C LYS A 64 -17.02 -0.13 8.39
N ALA A 65 -17.37 -1.24 7.75
CA ALA A 65 -17.14 -1.44 6.33
C ALA A 65 -18.00 -0.46 5.53
N ASP A 66 -17.57 -0.17 4.30
CA ASP A 66 -18.35 0.55 3.29
C ASP A 66 -18.88 1.94 3.72
N ASP A 67 -18.06 2.69 4.45
CA ASP A 67 -18.32 4.12 4.71
C ASP A 67 -18.43 4.87 3.36
N PRO A 68 -19.53 5.60 3.08
CA PRO A 68 -19.72 6.25 1.78
C PRO A 68 -18.63 7.25 1.40
N VAL A 69 -18.02 7.93 2.38
CA VAL A 69 -16.93 8.89 2.13
C VAL A 69 -15.67 8.11 1.73
N ARG A 70 -15.40 6.99 2.41
CA ARG A 70 -14.28 6.09 2.08
C ARG A 70 -14.42 5.52 0.66
N ILE A 71 -15.62 5.06 0.30
CA ILE A 71 -15.90 4.53 -1.05
C ILE A 71 -15.69 5.62 -2.11
N LYS A 72 -16.23 6.82 -1.89
CA LYS A 72 -16.08 7.90 -2.87
C LYS A 72 -14.61 8.32 -3.04
N GLU A 73 -13.84 8.35 -1.96
CA GLU A 73 -12.42 8.68 -2.02
C GLU A 73 -11.62 7.65 -2.81
N ILE A 74 -11.84 6.36 -2.55
CA ILE A 74 -11.11 5.28 -3.23
C ILE A 74 -11.49 5.15 -4.69
N GLU A 75 -12.77 5.38 -5.04
CA GLU A 75 -13.25 5.46 -6.42
C GLU A 75 -12.55 6.60 -7.16
N LEU A 76 -12.60 7.82 -6.60
CA LEU A 76 -11.99 9.00 -7.21
C LEU A 76 -10.48 8.82 -7.45
N LEU A 77 -9.75 8.32 -6.45
CA LEU A 77 -8.31 8.09 -6.57
C LEU A 77 -7.98 6.99 -7.60
N SER A 78 -8.68 5.86 -7.53
CA SER A 78 -8.40 4.72 -8.41
C SER A 78 -8.73 5.02 -9.87
N GLU A 79 -9.84 5.69 -10.16
CA GLU A 79 -10.19 6.14 -11.51
C GLU A 79 -9.18 7.15 -12.05
N PHE A 80 -8.84 8.16 -11.25
CA PHE A 80 -7.84 9.17 -11.64
C PHE A 80 -6.48 8.54 -11.98
N LEU A 81 -6.01 7.60 -11.17
CA LEU A 81 -4.74 6.92 -11.41
C LEU A 81 -4.80 5.97 -12.61
N ALA A 82 -5.92 5.27 -12.79
CA ALA A 82 -6.13 4.40 -13.95
C ALA A 82 -6.08 5.18 -15.26
N ASP A 83 -6.65 6.39 -15.29
CA ASP A 83 -6.57 7.28 -16.44
C ASP A 83 -5.17 7.88 -16.60
N ARG A 84 -4.51 8.25 -15.49
CA ARG A 84 -3.14 8.76 -15.52
C ARG A 84 -2.18 7.78 -16.17
N VAL A 85 -2.30 6.47 -15.91
CA VAL A 85 -1.42 5.45 -16.51
C VAL A 85 -1.66 5.31 -18.02
N LYS A 86 -2.87 5.59 -18.51
CA LYS A 86 -3.18 5.56 -19.96
C LYS A 86 -2.61 6.77 -20.70
N ASP A 87 -2.47 7.92 -20.04
CA ASP A 87 -2.00 9.17 -20.64
C ASP A 87 -0.62 9.04 -21.31
N ASN A 88 -0.46 9.53 -22.55
CA ASN A 88 0.80 9.42 -23.31
C ASN A 88 2.00 10.12 -22.63
N THR A 89 1.74 11.07 -21.75
CA THR A 89 2.73 11.80 -20.96
C THR A 89 3.03 11.14 -19.60
N ALA A 90 2.35 10.04 -19.26
CA ALA A 90 2.62 9.29 -18.04
C ALA A 90 4.09 8.87 -17.97
N TRP A 91 4.74 9.14 -16.85
CA TRP A 91 6.15 8.82 -16.65
C TRP A 91 6.45 7.31 -16.78
N ALA A 92 5.52 6.47 -16.27
CA ALA A 92 5.51 5.03 -16.51
C ALA A 92 4.09 4.53 -16.74
N LYS A 93 4.02 3.37 -17.41
CA LYS A 93 2.80 2.65 -17.73
C LYS A 93 2.50 1.51 -16.75
N ASN A 94 3.32 1.34 -15.72
CA ASN A 94 3.12 0.46 -14.58
C ASN A 94 3.01 1.31 -13.32
N LEU A 95 2.00 1.06 -12.50
CA LEU A 95 1.79 1.76 -11.23
C LEU A 95 1.39 0.75 -10.16
N VAL A 96 2.00 0.90 -8.98
CA VAL A 96 1.62 0.19 -7.76
C VAL A 96 1.08 1.22 -6.78
N LEU A 97 -0.17 1.03 -6.37
CA LEU A 97 -0.80 1.77 -5.28
C LEU A 97 -0.64 0.93 -4.00
N MET A 98 -0.07 1.49 -2.94
CA MET A 98 0.27 0.73 -1.74
C MET A 98 0.11 1.55 -0.46
N GLY A 99 -0.21 0.89 0.64
CA GLY A 99 -0.38 1.55 1.95
C GLY A 99 -1.66 1.07 2.63
N ASP A 100 -2.25 1.94 3.45
CA ASP A 100 -3.46 1.64 4.21
C ASP A 100 -4.69 2.01 3.39
N PHE A 101 -5.44 1.00 2.95
CA PHE A 101 -6.66 1.18 2.17
C PHE A 101 -7.91 1.22 3.05
N ASN A 102 -7.78 0.91 4.35
CA ASN A 102 -8.90 0.74 5.27
C ASN A 102 -9.99 -0.22 4.74
N ILE A 103 -9.56 -1.29 4.06
CA ILE A 103 -10.40 -2.37 3.54
C ILE A 103 -10.55 -3.45 4.62
N PHE A 104 -11.78 -3.87 4.90
CA PHE A 104 -12.04 -4.89 5.92
C PHE A 104 -12.11 -6.29 5.30
N SER A 105 -12.61 -6.40 4.07
CA SER A 105 -12.75 -7.65 3.32
C SER A 105 -12.70 -7.43 1.81
N THR A 106 -12.35 -8.47 1.05
CA THR A 106 -12.39 -8.47 -0.43
C THR A 106 -13.82 -8.37 -1.00
N SER A 107 -14.83 -8.61 -0.16
CA SER A 107 -16.26 -8.44 -0.50
C SER A 107 -16.72 -6.98 -0.48
N ASP A 108 -15.95 -6.09 0.15
CA ASP A 108 -16.32 -4.69 0.41
C ASP A 108 -16.44 -3.89 -0.89
N ALA A 109 -17.28 -2.85 -0.88
CA ALA A 109 -17.43 -1.93 -1.99
C ALA A 109 -16.12 -1.19 -2.31
N THR A 110 -15.31 -0.91 -1.28
CA THR A 110 -13.97 -0.30 -1.43
C THR A 110 -13.00 -1.17 -2.25
N PHE A 111 -12.98 -2.48 -2.01
CA PHE A 111 -12.18 -3.42 -2.81
C PHE A 111 -12.69 -3.51 -4.26
N LYS A 112 -14.01 -3.52 -4.43
CA LYS A 112 -14.65 -3.54 -5.75
C LYS A 112 -14.37 -2.27 -6.55
N ALA A 113 -14.33 -1.10 -5.91
CA ALA A 113 -14.00 0.16 -6.57
C ALA A 113 -12.60 0.14 -7.22
N ILE A 114 -11.59 -0.32 -6.47
CA ILE A 114 -10.21 -0.46 -6.97
C ILE A 114 -10.15 -1.40 -8.17
N THR A 115 -10.75 -2.58 -8.04
CA THR A 115 -10.70 -3.61 -9.09
C THR A 115 -11.52 -3.21 -10.33
N LYS A 116 -12.62 -2.49 -10.14
CA LYS A 116 -13.43 -1.89 -11.22
C LYS A 116 -12.64 -0.84 -12.02
N ALA A 117 -11.81 -0.04 -11.36
CA ALA A 117 -10.91 0.92 -12.03
C ALA A 117 -9.81 0.24 -12.86
N GLY A 118 -9.62 -1.08 -12.70
CA GLY A 118 -8.68 -1.88 -13.49
C GLY A 118 -7.42 -2.27 -12.75
N PHE A 119 -7.31 -1.94 -11.46
CA PHE A 119 -6.25 -2.46 -10.62
C PHE A 119 -6.46 -3.95 -10.31
N PHE A 120 -5.37 -4.64 -10.04
CA PHE A 120 -5.34 -6.02 -9.60
C PHE A 120 -4.59 -6.12 -8.28
N ILE A 121 -5.19 -6.80 -7.32
CA ILE A 121 -4.56 -7.12 -6.03
C ILE A 121 -4.29 -8.63 -6.03
N PRO A 122 -3.02 -9.07 -5.89
CA PRO A 122 -2.66 -10.49 -5.86
C PRO A 122 -3.38 -11.23 -4.74
N GLU A 123 -3.86 -12.45 -5.00
CA GLU A 123 -4.64 -13.24 -4.04
C GLU A 123 -3.86 -13.51 -2.74
N GLN A 124 -2.54 -13.64 -2.84
CA GLN A 124 -1.65 -13.77 -1.69
C GLN A 124 -1.77 -12.58 -0.74
N LEU A 125 -1.93 -11.36 -1.25
CA LEU A 125 -2.04 -10.15 -0.41
C LEU A 125 -3.43 -9.98 0.20
N GLN A 126 -4.48 -10.46 -0.48
CA GLN A 126 -5.86 -10.30 -0.06
C GLN A 126 -6.18 -10.95 1.29
N THR A 127 -5.41 -11.96 1.70
CA THR A 127 -5.63 -12.74 2.93
C THR A 127 -4.55 -12.53 3.99
N LEU A 128 -3.53 -11.70 3.72
CA LEU A 128 -2.43 -11.46 4.65
C LEU A 128 -2.85 -10.37 5.65
N PRO A 129 -2.93 -10.66 6.96
CA PRO A 129 -3.15 -9.62 7.94
C PRO A 129 -1.82 -8.95 8.27
N SER A 130 -1.79 -7.63 8.18
CA SER A 130 -0.59 -6.81 8.39
C SER A 130 -0.59 -6.08 9.72
N ASN A 131 -1.65 -6.13 10.53
CA ASN A 131 -1.60 -5.54 11.87
C ASN A 131 -0.93 -6.49 12.88
N VAL A 132 -0.42 -5.94 13.98
CA VAL A 132 0.34 -6.72 15.00
C VAL A 132 -0.43 -7.91 15.57
N SER A 133 -1.75 -7.79 15.78
CA SER A 133 -2.60 -8.90 16.23
C SER A 133 -3.03 -9.86 15.11
N ARG A 134 -2.58 -9.63 13.87
CA ARG A 134 -2.77 -10.46 12.68
C ARG A 134 -4.24 -10.81 12.42
N ASN A 135 -5.13 -9.83 12.53
CA ASN A 135 -6.57 -10.00 12.36
C ASN A 135 -7.26 -8.92 11.51
N LYS A 136 -6.51 -8.00 10.89
CA LYS A 136 -7.00 -6.94 9.99
C LYS A 136 -6.24 -6.94 8.66
N HIS A 137 -6.95 -6.64 7.58
CA HIS A 137 -6.44 -6.64 6.19
C HIS A 137 -6.49 -5.25 5.54
N TYR A 138 -6.25 -4.21 6.34
CA TYR A 138 -6.37 -2.82 5.91
C TYR A 138 -5.37 -2.45 4.81
N ASP A 139 -4.14 -2.96 4.92
CA ASP A 139 -3.08 -2.66 3.96
C ASP A 139 -3.19 -3.51 2.70
N GLN A 140 -2.95 -2.91 1.54
CA GLN A 140 -2.98 -3.60 0.25
C GLN A 140 -1.85 -3.11 -0.66
N MET A 141 -1.55 -3.89 -1.70
CA MET A 141 -0.81 -3.43 -2.87
C MET A 141 -1.61 -3.74 -4.13
N ALA A 142 -2.05 -2.70 -4.82
CA ALA A 142 -2.87 -2.77 -6.01
C ALA A 142 -2.05 -2.36 -7.24
N PHE A 143 -2.07 -3.19 -8.28
CA PHE A 143 -1.24 -3.05 -9.47
C PHE A 143 -2.09 -2.69 -10.68
N ILE A 144 -1.63 -1.74 -11.48
CA ILE A 144 -2.21 -1.45 -12.80
C ILE A 144 -1.11 -1.29 -13.83
N SER A 145 -1.34 -1.83 -15.02
CA SER A 145 -0.43 -1.70 -16.15
C SER A 145 -1.19 -1.58 -17.46
N THR A 146 -0.70 -0.75 -18.37
CA THR A 146 -1.11 -0.75 -19.79
C THR A 146 -0.03 -1.34 -20.70
N VAL A 147 1.09 -1.81 -20.16
CA VAL A 147 2.15 -2.51 -20.90
C VAL A 147 1.75 -3.96 -21.14
N TYR A 148 1.15 -4.57 -20.12
CA TYR A 148 0.70 -5.96 -20.12
C TYR A 148 -0.82 -6.01 -20.28
N ASP A 149 -1.32 -7.01 -21.00
CA ASP A 149 -2.74 -7.32 -20.92
C ASP A 149 -3.10 -7.83 -19.51
N LYS A 150 -4.40 -7.81 -19.20
CA LYS A 150 -4.91 -8.19 -17.88
C LYS A 150 -4.56 -9.63 -17.51
N LYS A 151 -4.51 -10.56 -18.47
CA LYS A 151 -4.21 -11.97 -18.20
C LYS A 151 -2.73 -12.10 -17.82
N LEU A 152 -1.83 -11.55 -18.64
CA LEU A 152 -0.39 -11.61 -18.39
C LEU A 152 -0.01 -10.93 -17.07
N MET A 153 -0.62 -9.78 -16.76
CA MET A 153 -0.38 -9.11 -15.48
C MET A 153 -0.82 -9.99 -14.30
N LYS A 154 -2.00 -10.61 -14.38
CA LYS A 154 -2.49 -11.54 -13.36
C LYS A 154 -1.57 -12.75 -13.23
N ASP A 155 -1.25 -13.43 -14.32
CA ASP A 155 -0.40 -14.62 -14.31
C ASP A 155 0.98 -14.32 -13.69
N ARG A 156 1.55 -13.14 -13.97
CA ARG A 156 2.82 -12.71 -13.36
C ARG A 156 2.69 -12.50 -11.87
N LEU A 157 1.67 -11.75 -11.44
CA LEU A 157 1.49 -11.37 -10.04
C LEU A 157 0.97 -12.53 -9.17
N SER A 158 0.19 -13.44 -9.74
CA SER A 158 -0.34 -14.62 -9.05
C SER A 158 0.74 -15.68 -8.75
N ASN A 159 1.91 -15.61 -9.40
CA ASN A 159 3.03 -16.52 -9.11
C ASN A 159 4.08 -15.89 -8.18
N CYS A 160 3.86 -14.65 -7.74
CA CYS A 160 4.79 -13.95 -6.87
C CYS A 160 4.73 -14.47 -5.43
N ARG A 161 5.88 -14.47 -4.75
CA ARG A 161 5.92 -14.63 -3.29
C ARG A 161 5.52 -13.32 -2.62
N ALA A 162 4.84 -13.43 -1.49
CA ALA A 162 4.47 -12.30 -0.68
C ALA A 162 4.41 -12.68 0.80
N GLY A 163 4.44 -11.68 1.68
CA GLY A 163 4.35 -11.91 3.12
C GLY A 163 4.32 -10.63 3.93
N VAL A 164 4.37 -10.81 5.25
CA VAL A 164 4.41 -9.74 6.24
C VAL A 164 5.61 -9.96 7.15
N ILE A 165 6.43 -8.93 7.34
CA ILE A 165 7.60 -8.99 8.22
C ILE A 165 7.18 -8.51 9.60
N ASN A 166 7.26 -9.42 10.58
CA ASN A 166 7.03 -9.08 11.97
C ASN A 166 8.33 -8.62 12.62
N PHE A 167 8.60 -7.31 12.60
CA PHE A 167 9.82 -6.78 13.21
C PHE A 167 9.90 -7.07 14.73
N PHE A 168 8.80 -7.40 15.41
CA PHE A 168 8.80 -7.83 16.82
C PHE A 168 9.42 -9.20 17.06
N GLU A 169 9.79 -9.93 16.00
CA GLU A 169 10.63 -11.13 16.09
C GLU A 169 12.13 -10.80 16.18
N ALA A 170 12.52 -9.55 15.90
CA ALA A 170 13.92 -9.11 15.87
C ALA A 170 14.22 -7.93 16.81
N VAL A 171 13.30 -6.97 16.95
CA VAL A 171 13.44 -5.77 17.79
C VAL A 171 12.21 -5.58 18.66
N TYR A 172 12.35 -5.07 19.87
CA TYR A 172 11.26 -4.99 20.85
C TYR A 172 10.57 -6.35 21.09
N ARG A 173 11.38 -7.41 21.17
CA ARG A 173 10.90 -8.77 21.40
C ARG A 173 10.33 -8.87 22.81
N ASP A 174 9.53 -9.90 23.07
CA ASP A 174 8.99 -10.12 24.42
C ASP A 174 10.11 -10.32 25.45
N GLU A 175 11.24 -10.92 25.05
CA GLU A 175 12.45 -11.06 25.89
C GLU A 175 13.18 -9.73 26.17
N ASP A 176 12.95 -8.70 25.36
CA ASP A 176 13.55 -7.38 25.54
C ASP A 176 12.75 -6.51 26.53
N GLU A 177 11.60 -6.96 27.06
CA GLU A 177 10.70 -6.19 27.93
C GLU A 177 11.45 -5.50 29.08
N THR A 178 12.31 -6.24 29.77
CA THR A 178 13.05 -5.71 30.93
C THR A 178 14.10 -4.67 30.56
N VAL A 179 14.63 -4.72 29.33
CA VAL A 179 15.57 -3.72 28.81
C VAL A 179 14.87 -2.38 28.62
N TYR A 180 13.64 -2.40 28.12
CA TYR A 180 12.85 -1.19 27.85
C TYR A 180 12.04 -0.69 29.05
N ALA A 181 11.93 -1.46 30.14
CA ALA A 181 11.19 -1.07 31.33
C ALA A 181 11.61 0.32 31.88
N ALA A 182 12.92 0.62 31.86
CA ALA A 182 13.44 1.91 32.31
C ALA A 182 13.03 3.07 31.40
N GLU A 183 12.94 2.84 30.09
CA GLU A 183 12.51 3.84 29.11
C GLU A 183 11.01 4.14 29.22
N ILE A 184 10.20 3.12 29.51
CA ILE A 184 8.75 3.26 29.73
C ILE A 184 8.47 4.03 31.03
N GLY A 185 9.33 3.90 32.04
CA GLY A 185 9.23 4.62 33.29
C GLY A 185 8.08 4.15 34.19
N GLU A 186 7.47 5.07 34.95
CA GLU A 186 6.46 4.74 35.96
C GLU A 186 5.21 4.04 35.39
N ASP A 187 4.87 4.30 34.12
CA ASP A 187 3.71 3.68 33.46
C ASP A 187 3.89 2.17 33.24
N TYR A 188 5.14 1.69 33.24
CA TYR A 188 5.45 0.27 33.26
C TYR A 188 5.04 -0.37 34.59
N HIS A 189 5.15 0.36 35.70
CA HIS A 189 4.86 -0.15 37.03
C HIS A 189 3.42 0.11 37.46
N LYS A 190 2.79 1.18 36.98
CA LYS A 190 1.46 1.63 37.42
C LYS A 190 0.51 1.81 36.25
N ASN A 191 -0.78 1.55 36.48
CA ASN A 191 -1.82 1.90 35.52
C ASN A 191 -2.27 3.35 35.68
N SER A 192 -3.17 3.82 34.81
CA SER A 192 -3.70 5.20 34.82
C SER A 192 -4.45 5.59 36.09
N ARG A 193 -4.74 4.63 36.98
CA ARG A 193 -5.35 4.87 38.31
C ARG A 193 -4.31 4.87 39.44
N GLY A 194 -3.02 4.76 39.13
CA GLY A 194 -1.92 4.70 40.10
C GLY A 194 -1.70 3.34 40.75
N ASN A 195 -2.49 2.31 40.39
CA ASN A 195 -2.33 0.97 40.97
C ASN A 195 -1.18 0.22 40.31
N ALA A 196 -0.44 -0.57 41.10
CA ALA A 196 0.64 -1.41 40.61
C ALA A 196 0.13 -2.44 39.57
N ARG A 197 0.87 -2.60 38.47
CA ARG A 197 0.62 -3.61 37.45
C ARG A 197 1.13 -4.98 37.89
N SER A 198 0.32 -6.01 37.70
CA SER A 198 0.81 -7.39 37.73
C SER A 198 1.75 -7.68 36.55
N ASP A 199 2.54 -8.74 36.61
CA ASP A 199 3.50 -9.03 35.53
C ASP A 199 2.81 -9.24 34.17
N ARG A 200 1.65 -9.89 34.15
CA ARG A 200 0.83 -9.98 32.93
C ARG A 200 0.42 -8.59 32.40
N GLN A 201 0.09 -7.66 33.29
CA GLN A 201 -0.27 -6.29 32.90
C GLN A 201 0.93 -5.49 32.41
N LYS A 202 2.13 -5.75 32.92
CA LYS A 202 3.39 -5.18 32.42
C LYS A 202 3.66 -5.67 31.00
N THR A 203 3.66 -6.98 30.77
CA THR A 203 3.90 -7.55 29.43
C THR A 203 2.87 -7.07 28.41
N ASN A 204 1.59 -7.02 28.78
CA ASN A 204 0.55 -6.48 27.88
C ASN A 204 0.77 -4.98 27.58
N TYR A 205 1.17 -4.21 28.59
CA TYR A 205 1.46 -2.80 28.41
C TYR A 205 2.71 -2.58 27.56
N TYR A 206 3.78 -3.34 27.78
CA TYR A 206 4.97 -3.34 26.94
C TYR A 206 4.63 -3.66 25.49
N ARG A 207 3.86 -4.73 25.24
CA ARG A 207 3.42 -5.11 23.89
C ARG A 207 2.59 -4.03 23.20
N GLN A 208 1.82 -3.25 23.94
CA GLN A 208 1.11 -2.08 23.41
C GLN A 208 2.06 -0.89 23.22
N TRP A 209 2.92 -0.60 24.18
CA TRP A 209 3.86 0.50 24.15
C TRP A 209 4.81 0.40 22.94
N ARG A 210 5.32 -0.80 22.66
CA ARG A 210 6.24 -1.02 21.53
C ARG A 210 5.59 -0.74 20.17
N THR A 211 4.26 -0.79 20.04
CA THR A 211 3.59 -0.42 18.77
C THR A 211 3.64 1.09 18.53
N PHE A 212 3.72 1.90 19.57
CA PHE A 212 3.86 3.35 19.45
C PHE A 212 5.29 3.79 19.12
N GLN A 213 6.29 2.93 19.36
CA GLN A 213 7.70 3.24 19.07
C GLN A 213 8.09 3.01 17.61
N ILE A 214 7.38 2.11 16.92
CA ILE A 214 7.68 1.77 15.54
C ILE A 214 6.42 1.75 14.67
N SER A 215 5.50 0.81 14.91
CA SER A 215 4.19 0.74 14.25
C SER A 215 3.32 -0.36 14.85
N ASP A 216 2.01 -0.23 14.72
CA ASP A 216 1.02 -1.31 14.87
C ASP A 216 0.67 -1.98 13.52
N HIS A 217 1.24 -1.50 12.42
CA HIS A 217 1.23 -2.11 11.08
C HIS A 217 2.61 -2.71 10.76
N LEU A 218 2.60 -3.96 10.32
CA LEU A 218 3.76 -4.73 9.93
C LEU A 218 4.02 -4.56 8.44
N PRO A 219 5.29 -4.37 8.01
CA PRO A 219 5.63 -4.23 6.60
C PRO A 219 5.18 -5.43 5.76
N MET A 220 4.33 -5.16 4.78
CA MET A 220 3.94 -6.11 3.74
C MET A 220 4.96 -6.06 2.60
N TRP A 221 5.26 -7.22 2.00
CA TRP A 221 6.16 -7.31 0.85
C TRP A 221 5.59 -8.26 -0.21
N LEU A 222 5.99 -8.01 -1.46
CA LEU A 222 5.75 -8.89 -2.60
C LEU A 222 6.98 -8.87 -3.51
N GLU A 223 7.33 -10.02 -4.06
CA GLU A 223 8.40 -10.19 -5.04
C GLU A 223 7.87 -9.91 -6.45
N LEU A 224 8.55 -9.08 -7.24
CA LEU A 224 8.18 -8.80 -8.62
C LEU A 224 9.19 -9.42 -9.59
N SER A 225 8.69 -10.09 -10.62
CA SER A 225 9.52 -10.48 -11.77
C SER A 225 9.80 -9.26 -12.65
N ILE A 226 11.07 -8.88 -12.75
CA ILE A 226 11.55 -7.66 -13.43
C ILE A 226 12.29 -7.94 -14.75
N ASP A 227 12.47 -9.22 -15.11
CA ASP A 227 13.00 -9.61 -16.41
C ASP A 227 11.87 -10.14 -17.29
N PHE A 228 11.83 -9.60 -18.49
CA PHE A 228 10.82 -9.91 -19.51
C PHE A 228 11.38 -9.74 -20.91
N GLY A 229 12.71 -9.79 -21.07
CA GLY A 229 13.36 -9.70 -22.37
C GLY A 229 12.85 -10.77 -23.34
N GLU A 230 12.73 -12.02 -22.89
CA GLU A 230 12.31 -13.15 -23.74
C GLU A 230 10.88 -12.98 -24.28
N ALA A 231 9.89 -12.79 -23.40
CA ALA A 231 8.50 -12.58 -23.81
C ALA A 231 8.32 -11.33 -24.70
N TYR A 232 9.14 -10.28 -24.48
CA TYR A 232 9.16 -9.11 -25.35
C TYR A 232 9.69 -9.46 -26.76
N LEU A 233 10.81 -10.18 -26.83
CA LEU A 233 11.42 -10.59 -28.10
C LEU A 233 10.49 -11.52 -28.90
N GLU A 234 9.81 -12.46 -28.24
CA GLU A 234 8.81 -13.32 -28.88
C GLU A 234 7.68 -12.51 -29.50
N LYS A 235 7.15 -11.51 -28.78
CA LYS A 235 6.10 -10.63 -29.29
C LYS A 235 6.56 -9.81 -30.50
N VAL A 236 7.79 -9.27 -30.46
CA VAL A 236 8.36 -8.52 -31.57
C VAL A 236 8.55 -9.42 -32.79
N ALA A 237 9.08 -10.63 -32.61
CA ALA A 237 9.25 -11.61 -33.67
C ALA A 237 7.90 -12.00 -34.32
N ALA A 238 6.87 -12.23 -33.50
CA ALA A 238 5.52 -12.55 -33.97
C ALA A 238 4.84 -11.38 -34.71
N ALA A 239 5.16 -10.13 -34.35
CA ALA A 239 4.63 -8.95 -35.02
C ALA A 239 5.33 -8.66 -36.36
N GLY A 240 6.62 -8.99 -36.49
CA GLY A 240 7.38 -8.85 -37.74
C GLY A 240 7.16 -9.97 -38.76
N ALA A 241 6.50 -11.07 -38.37
CA ALA A 241 6.13 -12.18 -39.23
C ALA A 241 4.76 -12.00 -39.93
N LYS A 242 4.09 -10.85 -39.75
CA LYS A 242 2.86 -10.45 -40.43
C LYS A 242 3.12 -9.34 -41.44
#